data_AF-A0A660PBE6-F1
#
_entry.id   AF-A0A660PBE6-F1
#
_cell.length_a   1.000
_cell.length_b   1.000
_cell.length_c   1.000
_cell.angle_alpha   90.00
_cell.angle_beta   90.00
_cell.angle_gamma   90.00
#
_symmetry.space_group_name_H-M   'P 1'
#
loop_
_entity.id
_entity.type
_entity.pdbx_description
1 polymer ?
#
loop_
_entity_poly.entity_id
_entity_poly.type
_entity_poly.pdbx_seq_one_letter_code
_entity_poly.pdbx_strand_id
1 'polypeptide(L)'
;MEPCDINNVVNDTIEYLKNQKRFDNIKIEFEPSSESIFTKADIGQLQQLLYNLIYNSADALNEKSSTDEKKIEISLIQESDGEKFSITVSDNGSGISDEFIDIAFKERFTTKETGHGLGLMVCRRIIENHDGKLFIESKHGEGTIIKITMPLVSIESRQEVLA
;
A
#
# COMPACT_ATOMS: atom_id res chain seq x y z
N MET A 1 -10.68 -16.74 0.25
CA MET A 1 -10.51 -15.57 1.13
C MET A 1 -10.88 -15.98 2.53
N GLU A 2 -9.99 -15.71 3.48
CA GLU A 2 -10.14 -16.08 4.88
C GLU A 2 -9.98 -14.82 5.74
N PRO A 3 -10.50 -14.78 6.98
CA PRO A 3 -10.24 -13.67 7.88
C PRO A 3 -8.75 -13.54 8.19
N CYS A 4 -8.18 -12.37 7.95
CA CYS A 4 -6.79 -12.06 8.29
C CYS A 4 -6.70 -10.75 9.09
N ASP A 5 -5.75 -10.70 10.03
CA ASP A 5 -5.40 -9.49 10.77
C ASP A 5 -4.48 -8.61 9.90
N ILE A 6 -4.95 -7.42 9.55
CA ILE A 6 -4.23 -6.52 8.66
C ILE A 6 -2.96 -5.96 9.29
N ASN A 7 -2.91 -5.77 10.62
CA ASN A 7 -1.68 -5.35 11.28
C ASN A 7 -0.55 -6.37 11.03
N ASN A 8 -0.87 -7.67 11.14
CA ASN A 8 0.11 -8.73 10.91
C ASN A 8 0.54 -8.78 9.44
N VAL A 9 -0.40 -8.69 8.50
CA VAL A 9 -0.08 -8.72 7.06
C VAL A 9 0.86 -7.58 6.67
N VAL A 10 0.60 -6.35 7.17
CA VAL A 10 1.45 -5.19 6.90
C VAL A 10 2.82 -5.36 7.56
N ASN A 11 2.85 -5.73 8.85
CA ASN A 11 4.09 -5.93 9.58
C ASN A 11 5.00 -7.00 8.95
N ASP A 12 4.46 -8.18 8.63
CA ASP A 12 5.20 -9.28 8.02
C ASP A 12 5.76 -8.89 6.65
N THR A 13 4.99 -8.12 5.88
CA THR A 13 5.44 -7.57 4.60
C THR A 13 6.64 -6.64 4.80
N ILE A 14 6.56 -5.71 5.76
CA ILE A 14 7.64 -4.77 6.05
C ILE A 14 8.90 -5.50 6.53
N GLU A 15 8.76 -6.46 7.45
CA GLU A 15 9.86 -7.28 7.96
C GLU A 15 10.59 -8.05 6.85
N TYR A 16 9.83 -8.56 5.87
CA TYR A 16 10.40 -9.21 4.70
C TYR A 16 11.14 -8.24 3.78
N LEU A 17 10.59 -7.04 3.57
CA LEU A 17 11.13 -6.06 2.62
C LEU A 17 12.36 -5.32 3.14
N LYS A 18 12.37 -4.91 4.42
CA LYS A 18 13.39 -4.01 4.99
C LYS A 18 14.83 -4.51 4.87
N ASN A 19 15.02 -5.82 4.70
CA ASN A 19 16.34 -6.45 4.57
C ASN A 19 16.87 -6.53 3.13
N GLN A 20 16.09 -6.06 2.15
CA GLN A 20 16.51 -6.08 0.75
C GLN A 20 17.27 -4.80 0.39
N LYS A 21 18.30 -4.95 -0.46
CA LYS A 21 19.16 -3.84 -0.91
C LYS A 21 18.41 -2.63 -1.48
N ARG A 22 17.23 -2.84 -2.04
CA ARG A 22 16.39 -1.76 -2.60
C ARG A 22 16.00 -0.72 -1.55
N PHE A 23 15.92 -1.13 -0.28
CA PHE A 23 15.54 -0.30 0.86
C PHE A 23 16.75 0.19 1.66
N ASP A 24 17.97 0.00 1.16
CA ASP A 24 19.17 0.55 1.79
C ASP A 24 19.02 2.08 1.92
N ASN A 25 19.20 2.60 3.14
CA ASN A 25 19.03 4.01 3.48
C ASN A 25 17.60 4.55 3.32
N ILE A 26 16.59 3.68 3.30
CA ILE A 26 15.18 4.08 3.35
C ILE A 26 14.62 3.73 4.73
N LYS A 27 14.10 4.74 5.43
CA LYS A 27 13.41 4.57 6.69
C LYS A 27 11.96 4.18 6.43
N ILE A 28 11.55 2.99 6.86
CA ILE A 28 10.17 2.53 6.79
C ILE A 28 9.57 2.63 8.18
N GLU A 29 8.53 3.44 8.34
CA GLU A 29 7.77 3.59 9.58
C GLU A 29 6.37 3.03 9.39
N PHE A 30 5.91 2.21 10.33
CA PHE A 30 4.55 1.67 10.35
C PHE A 30 3.84 2.11 11.62
N GLU A 31 2.71 2.78 11.45
CA GLU A 31 1.75 3.09 12.49
C GLU A 31 0.59 2.09 12.40
N PRO A 32 0.63 1.00 13.20
CA PRO A 32 -0.44 0.01 13.22
C PRO A 32 -1.71 0.61 13.84
N SER A 33 -2.85 0.02 13.52
CA SER A 33 -4.07 0.34 14.24
C SER A 33 -3.96 -0.16 15.68
N SER A 34 -4.42 0.64 16.64
CA SER A 34 -4.48 0.25 18.05
C SER A 34 -5.42 -0.93 18.30
N GLU A 35 -6.40 -1.13 17.43
CA GLU A 35 -7.33 -2.26 17.47
C GLU A 35 -7.00 -3.25 16.35
N SER A 36 -7.24 -4.54 16.57
CA SER A 36 -7.03 -5.54 15.52
C SER A 36 -8.10 -5.38 14.43
N ILE A 37 -7.65 -5.08 13.22
CA ILE A 37 -8.48 -4.90 12.04
C ILE A 37 -8.50 -6.20 11.24
N PHE A 38 -9.69 -6.77 11.07
CA PHE A 38 -9.88 -7.99 10.27
C PHE A 38 -10.62 -7.71 8.98
N THR A 39 -10.23 -8.43 7.93
CA THR A 39 -10.97 -8.48 6.67
C THR A 39 -10.92 -9.90 6.09
N LYS A 40 -11.85 -10.22 5.20
CA LYS A 40 -11.80 -11.46 4.41
C LYS A 40 -10.97 -11.19 3.17
N ALA A 41 -9.78 -11.77 3.11
CA ALA A 41 -8.88 -11.57 1.98
C ALA A 41 -8.06 -12.80 1.63
N ASP A 42 -7.40 -12.73 0.48
CA ASP A 42 -6.28 -13.60 0.15
C ASP A 42 -4.99 -12.91 0.61
N ILE A 43 -4.31 -13.51 1.61
CA ILE A 43 -3.10 -12.93 2.20
C ILE A 43 -2.01 -12.70 1.16
N GLY A 44 -1.85 -13.63 0.20
CA GLY A 44 -0.86 -13.50 -0.87
C GLY A 44 -1.16 -12.33 -1.80
N GLN A 45 -2.44 -12.07 -2.08
CA GLN A 45 -2.84 -10.88 -2.84
C GLN A 45 -2.62 -9.60 -2.05
N LEU A 46 -2.93 -9.56 -0.76
CA LEU A 46 -2.65 -8.38 0.07
C LEU A 46 -1.15 -8.09 0.20
N GLN A 47 -0.33 -9.13 0.35
CA GLN A 47 1.13 -8.99 0.33
C GLN A 47 1.62 -8.50 -1.03
N GLN A 48 1.10 -9.03 -2.13
CA GLN A 48 1.44 -8.56 -3.48
C GLN A 48 1.09 -7.09 -3.69
N LEU A 49 -0.08 -6.67 -3.22
CA LEU A 49 -0.51 -5.27 -3.21
C LEU A 49 0.50 -4.41 -2.43
N LEU A 50 0.82 -4.78 -1.19
CA LEU A 50 1.77 -4.04 -0.35
C LEU A 50 3.18 -4.02 -0.95
N TYR A 51 3.67 -5.13 -1.50
CA TYR A 51 4.95 -5.18 -2.21
C TYR A 51 4.99 -4.19 -3.37
N ASN A 52 3.93 -4.13 -4.19
CA ASN A 52 3.88 -3.19 -5.31
C ASN A 52 3.92 -1.74 -4.84
N LEU A 53 3.16 -1.39 -3.79
CA LEU A 53 3.15 -0.02 -3.27
C LEU A 53 4.49 0.36 -2.66
N ILE A 54 5.03 -0.49 -1.78
CA ILE A 54 6.28 -0.21 -1.06
C ILE A 54 7.49 -0.21 -2.01
N TYR A 55 7.53 -1.09 -3.01
CA TYR A 55 8.56 -1.02 -4.06
C TYR A 55 8.44 0.24 -4.91
N ASN A 56 7.22 0.67 -5.26
CA ASN A 56 7.04 1.90 -6.02
C ASN A 56 7.55 3.12 -5.24
N SER A 57 7.26 3.19 -3.94
CA SER A 57 7.79 4.23 -3.05
C SER A 57 9.32 4.19 -2.97
N ALA A 58 9.93 3.01 -2.80
CA ALA A 58 11.39 2.89 -2.76
C ALA A 58 12.07 3.31 -4.06
N ASP A 59 11.49 2.96 -5.20
CA ASP A 59 12.00 3.41 -6.50
C ASP A 59 11.89 4.93 -6.63
N ALA A 60 10.76 5.54 -6.26
CA ALA A 60 10.57 7.00 -6.32
C ALA A 60 11.58 7.74 -5.44
N LEU A 61 11.90 7.17 -4.27
CA LEU A 61 12.94 7.68 -3.36
C LEU A 61 14.34 7.53 -3.94
N ASN A 62 14.61 6.44 -4.67
CA ASN A 62 15.91 6.19 -5.28
C ASN A 62 16.15 7.01 -6.56
N GLU A 63 15.09 7.40 -7.26
CA GLU A 63 15.15 8.33 -8.39
C GLU A 63 15.35 9.78 -7.96
N LYS A 64 14.82 10.15 -6.78
CA LYS A 64 14.97 11.50 -6.24
C LYS A 64 16.41 11.75 -5.83
N SER A 65 17.07 12.66 -6.55
CA SER A 65 18.36 13.23 -6.15
C SER A 65 18.13 14.31 -5.08
N SER A 66 17.85 13.89 -3.84
CA SER A 66 17.75 14.78 -2.66
C SER A 66 18.71 14.36 -1.55
N THR A 67 19.11 15.31 -0.70
CA THR A 67 19.83 15.07 0.56
C THR A 67 18.91 14.77 1.74
N ASP A 68 17.59 14.87 1.54
CA ASP A 68 16.61 14.58 2.58
C ASP A 68 16.66 13.10 3.01
N GLU A 69 16.25 12.81 4.25
CA GLU A 69 16.05 11.44 4.71
C GLU A 69 14.97 10.76 3.86
N LYS A 70 15.30 9.64 3.22
CA LYS A 70 14.33 8.86 2.43
C LYS A 70 13.38 8.13 3.38
N LYS A 71 12.09 8.42 3.27
CA LYS A 71 11.08 7.93 4.21
C LYS A 71 9.89 7.32 3.48
N ILE A 72 9.45 6.16 3.97
CA ILE A 72 8.16 5.55 3.65
C ILE A 72 7.38 5.46 4.97
N GLU A 73 6.18 6.02 4.99
CA GLU A 73 5.25 5.99 6.11
C GLU A 73 4.05 5.14 5.73
N ILE A 74 3.72 4.17 6.58
CA ILE A 74 2.57 3.29 6.40
C ILE A 74 1.68 3.45 7.62
N SER A 75 0.39 3.67 7.41
CA SER A 75 -0.58 3.73 8.52
C SER A 75 -1.78 2.85 8.24
N LEU A 76 -2.33 2.27 9.31
CA LEU A 76 -3.55 1.48 9.28
C LEU A 76 -4.59 2.12 10.21
N ILE A 77 -5.72 2.51 9.66
CA ILE A 77 -6.78 3.22 10.40
C ILE A 77 -8.13 2.58 10.12
N GLN A 78 -8.95 2.39 11.15
CA GLN A 78 -10.38 2.12 10.98
C GLN A 78 -11.10 3.42 10.62
N GLU A 79 -11.84 3.42 9.51
CA GLU A 79 -12.57 4.60 9.06
C GLU A 79 -13.72 4.92 10.02
N SER A 80 -14.14 6.19 10.02
CA SER A 80 -15.17 6.69 10.95
C SER A 80 -16.55 6.08 10.74
N ASP A 81 -16.80 5.46 9.59
CA ASP A 81 -18.03 4.71 9.32
C ASP A 81 -18.09 3.38 10.10
N GLY A 82 -16.96 2.91 10.63
CA GLY A 82 -16.84 1.64 11.35
C GLY A 82 -16.98 0.40 10.47
N GLU A 83 -17.21 0.57 9.16
CA GLU A 83 -17.44 -0.49 8.19
C GLU A 83 -16.21 -0.75 7.32
N LYS A 84 -15.27 0.20 7.28
CA LYS A 84 -14.05 0.10 6.47
C LYS A 84 -12.82 0.39 7.29
N PHE A 85 -11.69 -0.07 6.78
CA PHE A 85 -10.38 0.39 7.19
C PHE A 85 -9.65 0.98 6.00
N SER A 86 -8.60 1.74 6.27
CA SER A 86 -7.66 2.20 5.27
C SER A 86 -6.22 1.87 5.59
N ILE A 87 -5.48 1.55 4.54
CA ILE A 87 -4.02 1.48 4.54
C ILE A 87 -3.54 2.68 3.74
N THR A 88 -2.72 3.53 4.35
CA THR A 88 -2.06 4.63 3.65
C THR A 88 -0.57 4.31 3.53
N VAL A 89 -0.03 4.44 2.32
CA VAL A 89 1.41 4.37 2.04
C VAL A 89 1.84 5.73 1.49
N SER A 90 2.71 6.42 2.22
CA SER A 90 3.22 7.75 1.88
C SER A 90 4.74 7.68 1.71
N ASP A 91 5.27 8.36 0.70
CA ASP A 91 6.71 8.55 0.52
C ASP A 91 7.04 10.01 0.20
N ASN A 92 8.26 10.42 0.55
CA ASN A 92 8.82 11.72 0.17
C ASN A 92 9.70 11.65 -1.08
N GLY A 93 9.37 10.75 -2.03
CA GLY A 93 10.10 10.49 -3.26
C GLY A 93 9.95 11.56 -4.34
N SER A 94 10.24 11.17 -5.58
CA SER A 94 10.16 12.03 -6.78
C SER A 94 8.74 12.46 -7.14
N GLY A 95 7.72 11.72 -6.69
CA GLY A 95 6.32 11.97 -7.01
C GLY A 95 5.98 11.76 -8.49
N ILE A 96 4.69 11.85 -8.80
CA ILE A 96 4.09 11.71 -10.14
C ILE A 96 3.58 13.10 -10.53
N SER A 97 3.81 13.55 -11.77
CA SER A 97 3.18 14.77 -12.27
C SER A 97 1.70 14.53 -12.58
N ASP A 98 0.86 15.55 -12.42
CA ASP A 98 -0.60 15.47 -12.62
C ASP A 98 -0.98 14.86 -13.98
N GLU A 99 -0.21 15.17 -15.03
CA GLU A 99 -0.38 14.65 -16.39
C GLU A 99 -0.28 13.12 -16.47
N PHE A 100 0.45 12.49 -15.55
CA PHE A 100 0.67 11.05 -15.51
C PHE A 100 -0.19 10.31 -14.47
N ILE A 101 -0.84 11.01 -13.54
CA ILE A 101 -1.70 10.37 -12.52
C ILE A 101 -2.86 9.63 -13.19
N ASP A 102 -3.57 10.27 -14.11
CA ASP A 102 -4.70 9.66 -14.83
C ASP A 102 -4.28 8.51 -15.74
N ILE A 103 -3.02 8.51 -16.19
CA ILE A 103 -2.45 7.50 -17.10
C ILE A 103 -1.90 6.31 -16.32
N ALA A 104 -1.36 6.54 -15.11
CA ALA A 104 -0.85 5.52 -14.20
C ALA A 104 -1.91 4.44 -13.86
N PHE A 105 -3.20 4.74 -14.02
CA PHE A 105 -4.32 3.82 -13.81
C PHE A 105 -4.87 3.14 -15.07
N LYS A 106 -4.59 3.65 -16.28
CA LYS A 106 -5.34 3.29 -17.49
C LYS A 106 -4.65 2.25 -18.36
N GLU A 107 -3.32 2.20 -18.37
CA GLU A 107 -2.57 1.31 -19.26
C GLU A 107 -1.33 0.74 -18.56
N ARG A 108 -0.52 -0.06 -19.28
CA ARG A 108 0.84 -0.49 -18.90
C ARG A 108 1.81 0.70 -18.79
N PHE A 109 1.38 1.78 -18.16
CA PHE A 109 2.12 3.02 -18.07
C PHE A 109 3.24 2.85 -17.04
N THR A 110 4.46 3.02 -17.51
CA THR A 110 5.66 3.04 -16.68
C THR A 110 6.54 4.16 -17.15
N THR A 111 7.04 4.95 -16.20
CA THR A 111 8.08 5.95 -16.45
C THR A 111 9.48 5.36 -16.27
N LYS A 112 9.60 4.04 -16.03
CA LYS A 112 10.85 3.36 -15.63
C LYS A 112 11.32 2.37 -16.69
N GLU A 113 12.61 2.39 -17.03
CA GLU A 113 13.22 1.46 -18.02
C GLU A 113 13.10 -0.03 -17.62
N THR A 114 12.93 -0.34 -16.34
CA THR A 114 12.85 -1.72 -15.80
C THR A 114 11.48 -2.08 -15.21
N GLY A 115 10.54 -1.13 -15.17
CA GLY A 115 9.19 -1.34 -14.65
C GLY A 115 8.29 -1.92 -15.73
N HIS A 116 7.51 -2.96 -15.43
CA HIS A 116 6.56 -3.50 -16.41
C HIS A 116 5.28 -2.65 -16.57
N GLY A 117 5.13 -1.57 -15.79
CA GLY A 117 3.92 -0.74 -15.75
C GLY A 117 2.68 -1.46 -15.21
N LEU A 118 2.87 -2.60 -14.53
CA LEU A 118 1.78 -3.47 -14.08
C LEU A 118 1.40 -3.24 -12.61
N GLY A 119 2.25 -2.58 -11.81
CA GLY A 119 2.11 -2.52 -10.35
C GLY A 119 0.78 -1.94 -9.89
N LEU A 120 0.43 -0.72 -10.31
CA LEU A 120 -0.81 -0.06 -9.90
C LEU A 120 -2.07 -0.71 -10.50
N MET A 121 -1.99 -1.27 -11.72
CA MET A 121 -3.10 -2.05 -12.27
C MET A 121 -3.37 -3.33 -11.47
N VAL A 122 -2.31 -4.03 -11.03
CA VAL A 122 -2.44 -5.19 -10.14
C VAL A 122 -3.02 -4.77 -8.80
N CYS A 123 -2.54 -3.65 -8.22
CA CYS A 123 -3.11 -3.10 -7.00
C CYS A 123 -4.61 -2.84 -7.15
N ARG A 124 -5.02 -2.14 -8.22
CA ARG A 124 -6.43 -1.84 -8.49
C ARG A 124 -7.28 -3.11 -8.59
N ARG A 125 -6.83 -4.11 -9.34
CA ARG A 125 -7.55 -5.40 -9.47
C ARG A 125 -7.68 -6.11 -8.14
N ILE A 126 -6.61 -6.14 -7.33
CA ILE A 126 -6.65 -6.75 -6.00
C ILE A 126 -7.68 -6.01 -5.14
N ILE A 127 -7.64 -4.68 -5.10
CA ILE A 127 -8.57 -3.87 -4.32
C ILE A 127 -10.03 -4.06 -4.77
N GLU A 128 -10.29 -4.05 -6.07
CA GLU A 128 -11.63 -4.29 -6.63
C GLU A 128 -12.14 -5.70 -6.29
N ASN A 129 -11.28 -6.72 -6.34
CA ASN A 129 -11.64 -8.08 -5.94
C ASN A 129 -11.99 -8.20 -4.44
N HIS A 130 -11.59 -7.24 -3.61
CA HIS A 130 -11.87 -7.19 -2.18
C HIS A 130 -12.83 -6.04 -1.82
N ASP A 131 -13.66 -5.59 -2.77
CA ASP A 131 -14.69 -4.56 -2.57
C ASP A 131 -14.16 -3.23 -2.00
N GLY A 132 -12.90 -2.94 -2.31
CA GLY A 132 -12.21 -1.75 -1.83
C GLY A 132 -12.14 -0.60 -2.83
N LYS A 133 -11.45 0.47 -2.44
CA LYS A 133 -11.10 1.61 -3.33
C LYS A 133 -9.65 1.99 -3.15
N LEU A 134 -9.06 2.56 -4.19
CA LEU A 134 -7.69 3.04 -4.20
C LEU A 134 -7.68 4.50 -4.65
N PHE A 135 -7.02 5.34 -3.87
CA PHE A 135 -6.83 6.77 -4.09
C PHE A 135 -5.35 7.07 -4.14
N ILE A 136 -4.95 7.99 -5.02
CA ILE A 136 -3.56 8.47 -5.12
C ILE A 136 -3.59 9.99 -5.12
N GLU A 137 -2.76 10.56 -4.27
CA GLU A 137 -2.41 11.96 -4.28
C GLU A 137 -0.89 12.04 -4.45
N SER A 138 -0.42 12.78 -5.45
CA SER A 138 1.02 12.87 -5.70
C SER A 138 1.35 14.21 -6.30
N LYS A 139 2.55 14.69 -6.01
CA LYS A 139 3.06 15.93 -6.58
C LYS A 139 4.53 15.78 -6.89
N HIS A 140 4.90 16.15 -8.11
CA HIS A 140 6.27 16.08 -8.58
C HIS A 140 7.22 16.84 -7.65
N GLY A 141 8.26 16.16 -7.17
CA GLY A 141 9.25 16.65 -6.22
C GLY A 141 8.85 16.57 -4.74
N GLU A 142 7.58 16.34 -4.42
CA GLU A 142 7.09 16.32 -3.03
C GLU A 142 6.86 14.90 -2.51
N GLY A 143 6.38 13.99 -3.36
CA GLY A 143 6.17 12.60 -3.00
C GLY A 143 4.83 12.03 -3.48
N THR A 144 4.44 10.90 -2.91
CA THR A 144 3.21 10.18 -3.26
C THR A 144 2.53 9.66 -2.01
N ILE A 145 1.21 9.81 -1.94
CA ILE A 145 0.33 9.21 -0.94
C ILE A 145 -0.64 8.29 -1.68
N ILE A 146 -0.67 7.02 -1.30
CA ILE A 146 -1.60 6.02 -1.82
C ILE A 146 -2.47 5.55 -0.65
N LYS A 147 -3.77 5.84 -0.72
CA LYS A 147 -4.76 5.38 0.27
C LYS A 147 -5.60 4.27 -0.33
N ILE A 148 -5.61 3.12 0.31
CA ILE A 148 -6.51 2.01 0.03
C ILE A 148 -7.61 2.01 1.09
N THR A 149 -8.85 1.76 0.70
CA THR A 149 -9.93 1.42 1.63
C THR A 149 -10.48 0.04 1.32
N MET A 150 -10.81 -0.73 2.35
CA MET A 150 -11.37 -2.08 2.23
C MET A 150 -12.40 -2.34 3.33
N PRO A 151 -13.38 -3.24 3.12
CA PRO A 151 -14.36 -3.59 4.12
C PRO A 151 -13.72 -4.24 5.36
N LEU A 152 -14.18 -3.84 6.54
CA LEU A 152 -13.96 -4.55 7.78
C LEU A 152 -14.87 -5.78 7.86
N VAL A 153 -14.37 -6.83 8.51
CA VAL A 153 -15.20 -7.94 8.96
C VAL A 153 -15.42 -7.77 10.45
N SER A 154 -16.69 -7.58 10.85
CA SER A 154 -17.05 -7.43 12.27
C SER A 154 -16.73 -8.71 13.05
N ILE A 155 -16.34 -8.53 14.31
CA ILE A 155 -15.96 -9.62 15.24
C ILE A 155 -17.12 -10.61 15.47
N GLU A 156 -18.37 -10.25 15.22
CA GLU A 156 -19.52 -11.18 15.31
C GLU A 156 -19.40 -12.35 14.32
N SER A 157 -18.70 -12.14 13.19
CA SER A 157 -18.39 -13.20 12.23
C SER A 157 -17.32 -14.20 12.72
N ARG A 158 -16.65 -13.95 13.86
CA ARG A 158 -15.62 -14.85 14.41
C ARG A 158 -16.18 -16.15 14.99
N GLN A 159 -17.44 -16.16 15.44
CA GLN A 159 -18.04 -17.38 16.00
C GLN A 159 -18.43 -18.41 14.93
N GLU A 160 -18.63 -18.01 13.68
CA GLU A 160 -18.90 -18.94 12.57
C GLU A 160 -17.63 -19.45 11.86
N VAL A 161 -16.48 -18.80 12.07
CA VAL A 161 -15.21 -19.19 11.42
C VAL A 161 -14.38 -20.16 12.27
N LEU A 162 -14.66 -20.23 13.58
CA LEU A 162 -14.01 -21.14 14.53
C LEU A 162 -14.92 -22.28 15.01
N ALA A 163 -16.12 -22.41 14.42
CA ALA A 163 -17.08 -23.50 14.66
C ALA A 163 -17.17 -24.42 13.44
#